data_AF-B0G1C0-F1
#
_entry.id   AF-B0G1C0-F1
#
_cell.length_a   1.000
_cell.length_b   1.000
_cell.length_c   1.000
_cell.angle_alpha   90.00
_cell.angle_beta   90.00
_cell.angle_gamma   90.00
#
_symmetry.space_group_name_H-M   'P 1'
#
loop_
_entity.id
_entity.type
_entity.pdbx_description
1 polymer ?
#
loop_
_entity_poly.entity_id
_entity_poly.type
_entity_poly.pdbx_seq_one_letter_code
_entity_poly.pdbx_strand_id
1 'polypeptide(L)' 'MTARKRGARLLAKVYIGIGPETGEEIEEEEAYDYALKRCLFGTPRDKQEFREMLVEWFYSGNWLEKELEEA' A
#
# COMPACT_ATOMS: atom_id res chain seq x y z
N MET A 1 -22.39 22.33 26.26
CA MET A 1 -23.08 22.54 24.97
C MET A 1 -22.12 23.21 24.01
N THR A 2 -21.61 22.47 23.02
CA THR A 2 -21.02 23.04 21.81
C THR A 2 -21.33 22.06 20.68
N ALA A 3 -22.51 22.25 20.10
CA ALA A 3 -22.91 21.57 18.88
C ALA A 3 -22.32 22.32 17.68
N ARG A 4 -21.71 21.57 16.74
CA ARG A 4 -21.61 21.80 15.27
C ARG A 4 -20.34 21.08 14.77
N LYS A 5 -20.34 20.21 13.76
CA LYS A 5 -21.29 19.97 12.66
C LYS A 5 -21.37 18.47 12.41
N ARG A 6 -22.59 17.92 12.34
CA ARG A 6 -22.88 16.73 11.52
C ARG A 6 -22.81 17.16 10.06
N GLY A 7 -21.60 17.36 9.54
CA GLY A 7 -21.35 17.40 8.11
C GLY A 7 -21.21 15.95 7.67
N ALA A 8 -21.94 15.53 6.64
CA ALA A 8 -21.88 14.17 6.12
C ALA A 8 -20.41 13.75 5.93
N ARG A 9 -19.94 12.75 6.70
CA ARG A 9 -18.65 12.10 6.47
C ARG A 9 -18.81 11.40 5.13
N LEU A 10 -18.44 12.08 4.06
CA LEU A 10 -18.41 11.57 2.70
C LEU A 10 -17.60 10.27 2.74
N LEU A 11 -18.29 9.13 2.59
CA LEU A 11 -17.73 7.81 2.25
C LEU A 11 -16.26 7.60 2.69
N ALA A 12 -15.99 7.64 4.00
CA ALA A 12 -14.65 7.34 4.48
C ALA A 12 -14.38 5.86 4.20
N LYS A 13 -13.44 5.59 3.28
CA LYS A 13 -13.01 4.22 2.98
C LYS A 13 -12.13 3.76 4.14
N VAL A 14 -12.38 2.54 4.60
CA VAL A 14 -11.65 1.93 5.71
C VAL A 14 -11.25 0.53 5.27
N TYR A 15 -10.02 0.15 5.60
CA TYR A 15 -9.48 -1.18 5.33
C TYR A 15 -9.53 -2.01 6.62
N ILE A 16 -10.25 -3.13 6.57
CA ILE A 16 -10.39 -4.05 7.70
C ILE A 16 -9.39 -5.18 7.55
N GLY A 17 -8.48 -5.31 8.51
CA GLY A 17 -7.46 -6.34 8.50
C GLY A 17 -8.04 -7.74 8.72
N ILE A 18 -7.50 -8.72 7.99
CA ILE A 18 -7.83 -10.15 8.10
C ILE A 18 -6.55 -10.97 8.27
N GLY A 19 -6.68 -12.20 8.78
CA GLY A 19 -5.54 -13.09 8.97
C GLY A 19 -4.50 -12.46 9.91
N PRO A 20 -3.23 -12.26 9.48
CA PRO A 20 -2.21 -11.60 10.29
C PRO A 20 -2.54 -10.17 10.72
N GLU A 21 -3.44 -9.48 9.99
CA GLU A 21 -3.84 -8.09 10.27
C GLU A 21 -5.16 -8.01 11.07
N THR A 22 -5.69 -9.14 11.56
CA THR A 22 -6.98 -9.16 12.27
C THR A 22 -6.97 -8.23 13.47
N GLY A 23 -7.91 -7.29 13.52
CA GLY A 23 -8.04 -6.28 14.58
C GLY A 23 -7.55 -4.89 14.18
N GLU A 24 -6.88 -4.77 13.03
CA GLU A 24 -6.51 -3.48 12.45
C GLU A 24 -7.67 -2.88 11.64
N GLU A 25 -7.88 -1.58 11.82
CA GLU A 25 -8.83 -0.76 11.08
C GLU A 25 -8.09 0.50 10.61
N ILE A 26 -7.82 0.60 9.31
CA ILE A 26 -6.97 1.66 8.75
C ILE A 26 -7.83 2.60 7.91
N GLU A 27 -7.85 3.89 8.28
CA GLU A 27 -8.52 4.93 7.50
C GLU A 27 -7.78 5.17 6.16
N GLU A 28 -8.49 5.62 5.13
CA GLU A 28 -7.93 5.84 3.79
C GLU A 28 -6.71 6.76 3.81
N GLU A 29 -6.73 7.77 4.67
CA GLU A 29 -5.67 8.74 4.87
C GLU A 29 -4.38 8.10 5.40
N GLU A 30 -4.48 7.00 6.13
CA GLU A 30 -3.36 6.25 6.71
C GLU A 30 -2.95 5.04 5.86
N ALA A 31 -3.77 4.67 4.87
CA ALA A 31 -3.64 3.43 4.13
C ALA A 31 -2.32 3.33 3.34
N TYR A 32 -1.85 4.43 2.75
CA TYR A 32 -0.59 4.44 1.99
C TYR A 32 0.61 4.16 2.90
N ASP A 33 0.70 4.85 4.03
CA ASP A 33 1.80 4.71 4.98
C ASP A 33 1.79 3.32 5.62
N TYR A 34 0.61 2.82 5.98
CA TYR A 34 0.45 1.47 6.51
C TYR A 34 0.92 0.42 5.50
N ALA A 35 0.47 0.52 4.25
CA ALA A 35 0.83 -0.42 3.18
C ALA A 35 2.35 -0.42 2.94
N LEU A 36 2.97 0.75 2.79
CA LEU A 36 4.42 0.85 2.62
C LEU A 36 5.18 0.21 3.78
N LYS A 37 4.76 0.47 5.02
CA LYS A 37 5.40 -0.13 6.20
C LYS A 37 5.32 -1.65 6.14
N ARG A 38 4.15 -2.23 5.82
CA ARG A 38 3.99 -3.68 5.72
C ARG A 38 4.82 -4.27 4.59
N CYS A 39 4.89 -3.60 3.46
CA CYS A 39 5.69 -4.02 2.31
C CYS A 39 7.21 -3.95 2.56
N LEU A 40 7.70 -2.95 3.30
CA LEU A 40 9.13 -2.78 3.57
C LEU A 40 9.63 -3.58 4.78
N PHE A 41 8.79 -3.75 5.80
CA PHE A 41 9.17 -4.34 7.08
C PHE A 41 8.44 -5.65 7.40
N GLY A 42 7.67 -6.20 6.46
CA GLY A 42 6.98 -7.49 6.60
C GLY A 42 7.90 -8.70 6.55
N THR A 43 7.34 -9.87 6.20
CA THR A 43 8.15 -11.09 6.07
C THR A 43 9.08 -10.99 4.86
N PRO A 44 10.18 -11.77 4.80
CA PRO A 44 11.05 -11.79 3.62
C PRO A 44 10.31 -12.10 2.32
N ARG A 45 9.27 -12.94 2.40
CA ARG A 45 8.40 -13.28 1.27
C ARG A 45 7.58 -12.08 0.81
N ASP A 46 6.90 -11.39 1.74
CA ASP A 46 6.09 -10.20 1.40
C ASP A 46 6.94 -9.10 0.73
N LYS A 47 8.19 -8.91 1.23
CA LYS A 47 9.13 -7.95 0.65
C LYS A 47 9.52 -8.32 -0.78
N GLN A 48 9.74 -9.61 -1.05
CA GLN A 48 10.13 -10.08 -2.37
C GLN A 48 8.97 -9.91 -3.36
N GLU A 49 7.77 -10.37 -3.00
CA GLU A 49 6.57 -10.23 -3.83
C GLU A 49 6.26 -8.75 -4.12
N PHE A 50 6.31 -7.88 -3.11
CA PHE A 50 6.12 -6.44 -3.31
C PHE A 50 7.20 -5.81 -4.19
N ARG A 51 8.46 -6.17 -4.00
CA ARG A 51 9.57 -5.62 -4.80
C ARG A 51 9.40 -5.94 -6.27
N GLU A 52 9.01 -7.16 -6.61
CA GLU A 52 8.75 -7.59 -7.99
C GLU A 52 7.60 -6.77 -8.60
N MET A 53 6.46 -6.71 -7.90
CA MET A 53 5.30 -5.92 -8.36
C MET A 53 5.62 -4.42 -8.51
N LEU A 54 6.38 -3.85 -7.57
CA LEU A 54 6.76 -2.45 -7.59
C LEU A 54 7.67 -2.13 -8.78
N VAL A 55 8.67 -2.98 -9.03
CA VAL A 55 9.60 -2.80 -10.17
C VAL A 55 8.83 -2.94 -11.47
N GLU A 56 8.03 -3.99 -11.64
CA GLU A 56 7.20 -4.19 -12.84
C GLU A 56 6.31 -2.96 -13.10
N TRP A 57 5.53 -2.54 -12.11
CA TRP A 57 4.63 -1.39 -12.25
C TRP A 57 5.39 -0.09 -12.52
N PHE A 58 6.45 0.21 -11.77
CA PHE A 58 7.19 1.47 -11.91
C PHE A 58 7.90 1.59 -13.26
N TYR A 59 8.48 0.49 -13.76
CA TYR A 59 9.19 0.46 -15.03
C TYR A 59 8.27 0.22 -16.25
N SER A 60 6.99 -0.13 -16.05
CA SER A 60 6.02 -0.32 -17.15
C SER A 60 5.71 0.93 -18.00
N GLY A 61 6.08 2.12 -17.51
CA GLY A 61 5.79 3.39 -18.16
C GLY A 61 6.94 3.90 -19.02
N ASN A 62 7.66 4.89 -18.49
CA ASN A 62 8.61 5.71 -19.25
C ASN A 62 10.00 5.05 -19.44
N TRP A 63 10.08 3.72 -19.45
CA TRP A 63 11.35 3.00 -19.44
C TRP A 63 11.39 1.98 -20.58
N LEU A 64 12.57 1.83 -21.17
CA LEU A 64 12.86 0.79 -22.16
C LEU A 64 13.76 -0.25 -21.49
N GLU A 65 13.35 -1.51 -21.51
CA GLU A 65 14.18 -2.62 -21.07
C GLU A 65 15.26 -2.90 -22.12
N LYS A 66 16.50 -3.12 -21.67
CA LYS A 66 17.62 -3.49 -22.52
C LYS A 66 18.33 -4.69 -21.91
N GLU A 67 18.37 -5.78 -22.66
CA GLU A 67 19.21 -6.93 -22.32
C GLU A 67 20.68 -6.60 -22.63
N LEU A 68 21.57 -6.93 -21.70
CA LEU A 68 23.01 -6.83 -21.89
C LEU A 68 23.55 -8.23 -22.15
N GLU A 69 24.12 -8.47 -23.32
CA GLU A 69 24.87 -9.70 -23.58
C GLU A 69 26.19 -9.64 -22.79
N GLU A 70 26.46 -10.69 -21.99
CA GLU A 70 27.78 -10.88 -21.40
C GLU A 70 28.79 -11.20 -22.51
N ALA A 71 29.88 -10.42 -22.56
CA ALA A 71 30.93 -10.51 -23.59
C ALA A 71 31.97 -11.61 -23.30
#